data_AF-A0AAD3D5S1-F1
#
_entry.id   AF-A0AAD3D5S1-F1
#
_cell.length_a   1.000
_cell.length_b   1.000
_cell.length_c   1.000
_cell.angle_alpha   90.00
_cell.angle_beta   90.00
_cell.angle_gamma   90.00
#
_symmetry.space_group_name_H-M   'P 1'
#
loop_
_entity.id
_entity.type
_entity.pdbx_description
1 polymer ?
#
loop_
_entity_poly.entity_id
_entity_poly.type
_entity_poly.pdbx_seq_one_letter_code
_entity_poly.pdbx_strand_id
1 'polypeptide(L)'
;MKVSPSLKASLLLLVVAVLQQANGMLPVPKVVGIASTRKETKSLEQVLLSVRGGFNNRNNRNLQNNDKNSNRNNRNNRNNNNNRRRRRGEPEPVIDPNIRSISAKTCVAIGTILALNSGIINGVCLSGLISPQNVKQGSTAVTAAWSNSALGLASGDTSLFLINLKCILSYMTGSFISGFVNANPKPFEVNIASFRTALMIGSMLLYGSSVLSEEEDTNVFIFLAAMANGIQNSLTSTTTGNLVRSSHFSGITSDIGTYTGQAFRGNLENWKKLRVFMTLAASFWTGGYISYSLAMNYGNKVLLFSSILYLLLALVIGSV
;
A
#
# COMPACT_ATOMS: atom_id res chain seq x y z
N MET A 1 10.14 -14.66 30.10
CA MET A 1 10.03 -13.71 31.24
C MET A 1 8.62 -13.15 31.22
N LYS A 2 7.81 -13.35 32.26
CA LYS A 2 6.42 -12.82 32.31
C LYS A 2 6.47 -11.29 32.34
N VAL A 3 5.97 -10.65 31.29
CA VAL A 3 5.81 -9.19 31.23
C VAL A 3 4.69 -8.78 32.17
N SER A 4 4.95 -7.80 33.03
CA SER A 4 3.99 -7.37 34.06
C SER A 4 2.71 -6.78 33.44
N PRO A 5 1.54 -6.96 34.07
CA PRO A 5 0.28 -6.33 33.65
C PRO A 5 0.38 -4.81 33.50
N SER A 6 1.28 -4.17 34.26
CA SER A 6 1.58 -2.74 34.16
C SER A 6 2.13 -2.35 32.78
N LEU A 7 2.97 -3.18 32.15
CA LEU A 7 3.53 -2.86 30.82
C LEU A 7 2.47 -3.00 29.72
N LYS A 8 1.52 -3.93 29.86
CA LYS A 8 0.38 -4.10 28.95
C LYS A 8 -0.55 -2.88 28.98
N ALA A 9 -0.83 -2.36 30.18
CA ALA A 9 -1.60 -1.13 30.36
C ALA A 9 -0.86 0.10 29.82
N SER A 10 0.46 0.21 30.06
CA SER A 10 1.28 1.31 29.54
C SER A 10 1.35 1.33 28.01
N LEU A 11 1.41 0.18 27.35
CA LEU A 11 1.45 0.12 25.87
C LEU A 11 0.10 0.49 25.24
N LEU A 12 -1.01 0.04 25.84
CA LEU A 12 -2.35 0.41 25.40
C LEU A 12 -2.61 1.91 25.59
N LEU A 13 -2.20 2.46 26.74
CA LEU A 13 -2.30 3.90 27.03
C LEU A 13 -1.42 4.73 26.08
N LEU A 14 -0.24 4.24 25.71
CA LEU A 14 0.64 4.92 24.75
C LEU A 14 0.03 4.93 23.33
N VAL A 15 -0.55 3.81 22.89
CA VAL A 15 -1.27 3.73 21.60
C VAL A 15 -2.47 4.68 21.59
N VAL A 16 -3.25 4.71 22.67
CA VAL A 16 -4.38 5.63 22.82
C VAL A 16 -3.92 7.09 22.86
N ALA A 17 -2.81 7.40 23.55
CA ALA A 17 -2.25 8.74 23.62
C ALA A 17 -1.75 9.24 22.25
N VAL A 18 -1.09 8.37 21.46
CA VAL A 18 -0.67 8.70 20.08
C VAL A 18 -1.88 8.93 19.17
N LEU A 19 -2.96 8.14 19.32
CA LEU A 19 -4.21 8.35 18.59
C LEU A 19 -4.93 9.64 19.03
N GLN A 20 -4.88 9.99 20.31
CA GLN A 20 -5.45 11.24 20.83
C GLN A 20 -4.63 12.47 20.40
N GLN A 21 -3.31 12.36 20.33
CA GLN A 21 -2.44 13.43 19.84
C GLN A 21 -2.61 13.67 18.33
N ALA A 22 -2.94 12.62 17.56
CA ALA A 22 -3.35 12.74 16.16
C ALA A 22 -4.72 13.41 15.99
N ASN A 23 -5.65 13.25 16.94
CA ASN A 23 -6.96 13.93 16.94
C ASN A 23 -6.91 15.39 17.43
N GLY A 24 -5.84 15.82 18.10
CA GLY A 24 -5.71 17.17 18.66
C GLY A 24 -5.26 18.27 17.68
N MET A 25 -4.91 17.93 16.43
CA MET A 25 -4.31 18.89 15.47
C MET A 25 -5.16 19.24 14.24
N LEU A 26 -6.46 18.89 14.18
CA LEU A 26 -7.31 19.32 13.05
C LEU A 26 -8.70 19.83 13.47
N PRO A 27 -9.18 20.92 12.84
CA PRO A 27 -10.51 21.48 13.11
C PRO A 27 -11.60 20.51 12.64
N VAL A 28 -12.68 20.45 13.42
CA VAL A 28 -13.91 19.70 13.09
C VAL A 28 -14.47 20.22 11.76
N PRO A 29 -14.65 19.38 10.72
CA PRO A 29 -15.33 19.82 9.51
C PRO A 29 -16.81 20.04 9.83
N LYS A 30 -17.30 21.25 9.56
CA LYS A 30 -18.73 21.56 9.62
C LYS A 30 -19.47 20.65 8.63
N VAL A 31 -20.41 19.88 9.14
CA VAL A 31 -21.38 19.12 8.34
C VAL A 31 -22.19 20.11 7.51
N VAL A 32 -22.01 20.09 6.19
CA VAL A 32 -22.88 20.78 5.23
C VAL A 32 -23.88 19.74 4.70
N GLY A 33 -25.16 20.08 4.83
CA GLY A 33 -26.29 19.19 4.62
C GLY A 33 -26.41 18.57 3.23
N ILE A 34 -27.07 17.42 3.22
CA ILE A 34 -27.42 16.62 2.06
C ILE A 34 -28.34 17.43 1.13
N ALA A 35 -27.86 17.70 -0.09
CA ALA A 35 -28.70 18.11 -1.21
C ALA A 35 -28.59 17.06 -2.32
N SER A 36 -29.72 16.40 -2.63
CA SER A 36 -29.83 15.35 -3.63
C SER A 36 -29.34 15.80 -5.00
N THR A 37 -28.32 15.16 -5.56
CA THR A 37 -27.84 15.46 -6.92
C THR A 37 -28.41 14.47 -7.94
N ARG A 38 -29.43 14.95 -8.67
CA ARG A 38 -30.08 14.39 -9.88
C ARG A 38 -29.12 14.24 -11.10
N LYS A 39 -27.82 14.05 -10.87
CA LYS A 39 -26.74 14.11 -11.87
C LYS A 39 -26.15 12.75 -12.23
N GLU A 40 -26.27 11.74 -11.35
CA GLU A 40 -25.69 10.41 -11.57
C GLU A 40 -26.54 9.54 -12.51
N THR A 41 -27.86 9.69 -12.50
CA THR A 41 -28.77 8.93 -13.38
C THR A 41 -28.61 9.26 -14.88
N LYS A 42 -28.12 10.45 -15.24
CA LYS A 42 -27.85 10.82 -16.64
C LYS A 42 -26.56 10.19 -17.19
N SER A 43 -25.62 9.79 -16.34
CA SER A 43 -24.37 9.17 -16.79
C SER A 43 -24.54 7.71 -17.19
N LEU A 44 -25.42 6.98 -16.49
CA LEU A 44 -25.72 5.57 -16.78
C LEU A 44 -26.49 5.38 -18.09
N GLU A 45 -27.43 6.27 -18.42
CA GLU A 45 -28.10 6.23 -19.74
C GLU A 45 -27.15 6.55 -20.90
N GLN A 46 -26.21 7.50 -20.71
CA GLN A 46 -25.20 7.79 -21.74
C GLN A 46 -24.23 6.63 -21.97
N VAL A 47 -23.85 5.91 -20.92
CA VAL A 47 -23.02 4.72 -21.04
C VAL A 47 -23.78 3.59 -21.74
N LEU A 48 -25.05 3.35 -21.40
CA LEU A 48 -25.88 2.33 -22.05
C LEU A 48 -26.17 2.64 -23.54
N LEU A 49 -26.33 3.91 -23.90
CA LEU A 49 -26.48 4.34 -25.30
C LEU A 49 -25.20 4.18 -26.12
N SER A 50 -24.03 4.39 -25.51
CA SER A 50 -22.73 4.21 -26.18
C SER A 50 -22.41 2.74 -26.52
N VAL A 51 -22.93 1.80 -25.73
CA VAL A 51 -22.78 0.35 -25.97
C VAL A 51 -23.69 -0.13 -27.11
N ARG A 52 -24.82 0.54 -27.36
CA ARG A 52 -25.74 0.22 -28.49
C ARG A 52 -25.34 0.86 -29.83
N GLY A 53 -24.62 1.98 -29.81
CA GLY A 53 -24.20 2.70 -31.04
C GLY A 53 -22.93 2.16 -31.72
N GLY A 54 -22.21 1.23 -31.08
CA GLY A 54 -20.89 0.76 -31.53
C GLY A 54 -20.88 -0.15 -32.77
N PHE A 55 -22.03 -0.51 -33.34
CA PHE A 55 -22.12 -1.46 -34.46
C PHE A 55 -22.36 -0.83 -35.85
N ASN A 56 -22.52 0.48 -35.98
CA ASN A 56 -22.72 1.10 -37.30
C ASN A 56 -22.09 2.50 -37.41
N ASN A 57 -20.86 2.57 -37.92
CA ASN A 57 -20.43 3.63 -38.85
C ASN A 57 -18.93 3.52 -39.19
N ARG A 58 -18.62 2.78 -40.25
CA ARG A 58 -17.48 3.07 -41.12
C ARG A 58 -18.04 3.75 -42.37
N ASN A 59 -17.86 5.05 -42.49
CA ASN A 59 -17.72 5.84 -43.73
C ASN A 59 -18.16 7.29 -43.49
N ASN A 60 -17.21 8.17 -43.18
CA ASN A 60 -17.15 9.58 -43.62
C ASN A 60 -16.07 10.33 -42.86
N ARG A 61 -14.84 10.25 -43.35
CA ARG A 61 -13.77 11.20 -43.01
C ARG A 61 -13.07 11.56 -44.30
N ASN A 62 -13.57 12.58 -44.99
CA ASN A 62 -12.84 13.39 -45.96
C ASN A 62 -13.80 14.47 -46.49
N LEU A 63 -13.91 15.60 -45.78
CA LEU A 63 -14.49 16.86 -46.30
C LEU A 63 -14.41 18.06 -45.33
N GLN A 64 -13.64 18.01 -44.23
CA GLN A 64 -13.71 19.04 -43.17
C GLN A 64 -12.36 19.55 -42.67
N ASN A 65 -11.38 19.70 -43.58
CA ASN A 65 -9.99 20.03 -43.21
C ASN A 65 -9.49 21.43 -43.60
N ASN A 66 -10.22 22.29 -44.31
CA ASN A 66 -9.65 23.57 -44.76
C ASN A 66 -10.06 24.84 -43.98
N ASP A 67 -11.06 24.82 -43.08
CA ASP A 67 -11.44 26.03 -42.30
C ASP A 67 -10.90 26.08 -40.86
N LYS A 68 -10.16 25.06 -40.40
CA LYS A 68 -9.73 24.94 -38.99
C LYS A 68 -8.37 25.58 -38.66
N ASN A 69 -7.61 26.03 -39.66
CA ASN A 69 -6.24 26.53 -39.44
C ASN A 69 -6.15 28.01 -39.08
N SER A 70 -7.06 28.89 -39.52
CA SER A 70 -6.98 30.32 -39.14
C SER A 70 -7.50 30.59 -37.71
N ASN A 71 -8.48 29.81 -37.25
CA ASN A 71 -9.06 29.93 -35.91
C ASN A 71 -8.19 29.32 -34.79
N ARG A 72 -7.21 28.47 -35.13
CA ARG A 72 -6.26 27.87 -34.16
C ARG A 72 -5.20 28.87 -33.69
N ASN A 73 -4.68 29.70 -34.59
CA ASN A 73 -3.62 30.65 -34.26
C ASN A 73 -4.11 31.79 -33.35
N ASN A 74 -5.34 32.26 -33.52
CA ASN A 74 -5.91 33.30 -32.65
C ASN A 74 -6.30 32.79 -31.25
N ARG A 75 -6.66 31.51 -31.10
CA ARG A 75 -6.93 30.89 -29.78
C ARG A 75 -5.64 30.65 -28.99
N ASN A 76 -4.56 30.26 -29.66
CA ASN A 76 -3.27 30.03 -29.00
C ASN A 76 -2.66 31.32 -28.42
N ASN A 77 -2.78 32.45 -29.13
CA ASN A 77 -2.28 33.74 -28.63
C ASN A 77 -3.09 34.30 -27.45
N ARG A 78 -4.43 34.13 -27.44
CA ARG A 78 -5.26 34.54 -26.28
C ARG A 78 -5.00 33.67 -25.04
N ASN A 79 -4.79 32.37 -25.22
CA ASN A 79 -4.45 31.47 -24.10
C ASN A 79 -3.08 31.76 -23.51
N ASN A 80 -2.08 32.13 -24.33
CA ASN A 80 -0.75 32.49 -23.82
C ASN A 80 -0.75 33.79 -23.01
N ASN A 81 -1.52 34.80 -23.42
CA ASN A 81 -1.63 36.06 -22.67
C ASN A 81 -2.42 35.89 -21.36
N ASN A 82 -3.46 35.05 -21.35
CA ASN A 82 -4.20 34.73 -20.13
C ASN A 82 -3.37 33.89 -19.14
N ASN A 83 -2.55 32.96 -19.62
CA ASN A 83 -1.64 32.18 -18.77
C ASN A 83 -0.52 33.05 -18.17
N ARG A 84 0.00 34.03 -18.92
CA ARG A 84 1.01 34.98 -18.41
C ARG A 84 0.44 35.96 -17.38
N ARG A 85 -0.83 36.36 -17.50
CA ARG A 85 -1.49 37.22 -16.51
C ARG A 85 -1.90 36.46 -15.24
N ARG A 86 -2.28 35.19 -15.33
CA ARG A 86 -2.58 34.34 -14.15
C ARG A 86 -1.34 34.02 -13.32
N ARG A 87 -0.18 33.79 -13.95
CA ARG A 87 1.08 33.51 -13.23
C ARG A 87 1.68 34.70 -12.47
N ARG A 88 1.20 35.94 -12.70
CA ARG A 88 1.71 37.14 -12.00
C ARG A 88 1.09 37.38 -10.62
N GLY A 89 0.07 36.61 -10.23
CA GLY A 89 -0.60 36.75 -8.94
C GLY A 89 -0.80 35.43 -8.20
N GLU A 90 -0.25 34.31 -8.70
CA GLU A 90 -0.19 33.08 -7.91
C GLU A 90 0.94 33.25 -6.88
N PRO A 91 0.65 33.10 -5.58
CA PRO A 91 1.71 33.09 -4.58
C PRO A 91 2.74 32.01 -4.95
N GLU A 92 4.02 32.30 -4.77
CA GLU A 92 5.08 31.30 -4.99
C GLU A 92 4.69 29.99 -4.29
N PRO A 93 4.91 28.83 -4.94
CA PRO A 93 4.56 27.56 -4.34
C PRO A 93 5.28 27.44 -2.99
N VAL A 94 4.49 27.44 -1.91
CA VAL A 94 5.01 27.21 -0.55
C VAL A 94 5.61 25.81 -0.55
N ILE A 95 6.94 25.74 -0.52
CA ILE A 95 7.67 24.48 -0.41
C ILE A 95 7.43 23.97 1.00
N ASP A 96 6.54 22.97 1.15
CA ASP A 96 6.36 22.30 2.43
C ASP A 96 7.68 21.60 2.81
N PRO A 97 8.36 22.01 3.90
CA PRO A 97 9.66 21.46 4.28
C PRO A 97 9.60 19.96 4.61
N ASN A 98 8.40 19.40 4.79
CA ASN A 98 8.20 17.97 5.05
C ASN A 98 8.09 17.14 3.77
N ILE A 99 8.03 17.74 2.59
CA ILE A 99 7.90 17.01 1.32
C ILE A 99 9.27 16.95 0.64
N ARG A 100 9.73 15.72 0.35
CA ARG A 100 10.96 15.47 -0.41
C ARG A 100 10.67 14.66 -1.65
N SER A 101 11.27 15.07 -2.77
CA SER A 101 11.28 14.23 -3.97
C SER A 101 12.30 13.10 -3.81
N ILE A 102 11.92 11.89 -4.21
CA ILE A 102 12.77 10.71 -4.09
C ILE A 102 13.00 10.07 -5.45
N SER A 103 14.23 9.66 -5.72
CA SER A 103 14.55 9.03 -7.00
C SER A 103 13.93 7.63 -7.09
N ALA A 104 13.52 7.22 -8.29
CA ALA A 104 13.00 5.87 -8.52
C ALA A 104 14.01 4.78 -8.10
N LYS A 105 15.32 5.02 -8.26
CA LYS A 105 16.37 4.08 -7.82
C LYS A 105 16.35 3.89 -6.30
N THR A 106 16.24 4.99 -5.55
CA THR A 106 16.14 4.94 -4.08
C THR A 106 14.87 4.23 -3.64
N CYS A 107 13.74 4.51 -4.29
CA CYS A 107 12.48 3.80 -4.03
C CYS A 107 12.61 2.29 -4.24
N VAL A 108 13.27 1.87 -5.33
CA VAL A 108 13.49 0.45 -5.63
C VAL A 108 14.43 -0.18 -4.61
N ALA A 109 15.49 0.50 -4.19
CA ALA A 109 16.42 0.00 -3.17
C ALA A 109 15.71 -0.23 -1.82
N ILE A 110 15.00 0.79 -1.32
CA ILE A 110 14.19 0.68 -0.09
C ILE A 110 13.10 -0.39 -0.26
N GLY A 111 12.42 -0.39 -1.40
CA GLY A 111 11.39 -1.36 -1.74
C GLY A 111 11.89 -2.81 -1.74
N THR A 112 13.12 -3.04 -2.20
CA THR A 112 13.75 -4.36 -2.21
C THR A 112 14.04 -4.84 -0.79
N ILE A 113 14.53 -3.97 0.09
CA ILE A 113 14.75 -4.26 1.51
C ILE A 113 13.42 -4.56 2.21
N LEU A 114 12.39 -3.76 1.94
CA LEU A 114 11.06 -3.94 2.52
C LEU A 114 10.36 -5.22 1.99
N ALA A 115 10.59 -5.59 0.73
CA ALA A 115 10.10 -6.84 0.16
C ALA A 115 10.80 -8.05 0.79
N LEU A 116 12.13 -7.99 0.99
CA LEU A 116 12.89 -9.00 1.73
C LEU A 116 12.29 -9.19 3.12
N ASN A 117 12.13 -8.08 3.86
CA ASN A 117 11.58 -8.10 5.22
C ASN A 117 10.13 -8.61 5.25
N SER A 118 9.31 -8.26 4.27
CA SER A 118 7.95 -8.80 4.14
C SER A 118 7.96 -10.32 3.91
N GLY A 119 8.89 -10.81 3.10
CA GLY A 119 9.15 -12.23 2.91
C GLY A 119 9.55 -12.91 4.21
N ILE A 120 10.43 -12.29 5.00
CA ILE A 120 10.83 -12.77 6.33
C ILE A 120 9.62 -12.87 7.25
N ILE A 121 8.87 -11.78 7.44
CA ILE A 121 7.69 -11.76 8.33
C ILE A 121 6.68 -12.82 7.91
N ASN A 122 6.36 -12.89 6.62
CA ASN A 122 5.39 -13.86 6.10
C ASN A 122 5.87 -15.31 6.28
N GLY A 123 7.15 -15.58 5.99
CA GLY A 123 7.74 -16.90 6.13
C GLY A 123 7.84 -17.36 7.60
N VAL A 124 8.15 -16.46 8.53
CA VAL A 124 8.11 -16.75 9.97
C VAL A 124 6.69 -17.11 10.41
N CYS A 125 5.67 -16.34 10.03
CA CYS A 125 4.27 -16.65 10.36
C CYS A 125 3.79 -17.97 9.72
N LEU A 126 4.24 -18.31 8.51
CA LEU A 126 3.90 -19.57 7.84
C LEU A 126 4.67 -20.78 8.36
N SER A 127 5.83 -20.59 8.98
CA SER A 127 6.68 -21.69 9.43
C SER A 127 6.02 -22.56 10.52
N GLY A 128 5.14 -21.96 11.33
CA GLY A 128 4.58 -22.57 12.53
C GLY A 128 5.57 -22.61 13.71
N LEU A 129 6.82 -22.16 13.54
CA LEU A 129 7.87 -22.34 14.56
C LEU A 129 7.79 -21.36 15.73
N ILE A 130 7.00 -20.28 15.61
CA ILE A 130 6.98 -19.18 16.59
C ILE A 130 5.70 -19.11 17.43
N SER A 131 4.77 -20.03 17.20
CA SER A 131 3.51 -20.16 17.96
C SER A 131 3.48 -21.54 18.61
N PRO A 132 3.10 -21.65 19.90
CA PRO A 132 3.01 -22.95 20.56
C PRO A 132 2.01 -23.92 19.89
N GLN A 133 1.03 -23.39 19.13
CA GLN A 133 0.01 -24.16 18.41
C GLN A 133 0.45 -24.57 17.00
N ASN A 134 1.67 -24.22 16.59
CA ASN A 134 2.19 -24.47 15.25
C ASN A 134 1.29 -23.92 14.11
N VAL A 135 0.64 -22.77 14.34
CA VAL A 135 -0.25 -22.15 13.34
C VAL A 135 0.54 -21.72 12.11
N LYS A 136 0.12 -22.19 10.93
CA LYS A 136 0.75 -21.89 9.63
C LYS A 136 -0.12 -20.96 8.81
N GLN A 137 -0.05 -19.66 9.11
CA GLN A 137 -0.84 -18.64 8.43
C GLN A 137 0.05 -17.51 7.93
N GLY A 138 -0.07 -17.16 6.66
CA GLY A 138 0.68 -16.06 6.07
C GLY A 138 0.11 -14.70 6.47
N SER A 139 1.00 -13.77 6.81
CA SER A 139 0.66 -12.38 7.10
C SER A 139 0.44 -11.55 5.82
N THR A 140 0.94 -12.01 4.67
CA THR A 140 0.83 -11.31 3.38
C THR A 140 0.11 -12.11 2.29
N ALA A 141 -0.25 -13.37 2.57
CA ALA A 141 -0.96 -14.27 1.66
C ALA A 141 -2.47 -13.96 1.56
N VAL A 142 -2.83 -12.69 1.34
CA VAL A 142 -4.22 -12.20 1.42
C VAL A 142 -5.13 -12.89 0.38
N THR A 143 -4.64 -13.19 -0.82
CA THR A 143 -5.42 -13.93 -1.83
C THR A 143 -5.83 -15.32 -1.32
N ALA A 144 -4.91 -16.05 -0.69
CA ALA A 144 -5.22 -17.35 -0.10
C ALA A 144 -6.19 -17.20 1.09
N ALA A 145 -6.05 -16.12 1.87
CA ALA A 145 -6.97 -15.85 2.97
C ALA A 145 -8.41 -15.60 2.50
N TRP A 146 -8.62 -14.90 1.37
CA TRP A 146 -9.96 -14.76 0.78
C TRP A 146 -10.57 -16.12 0.42
N SER A 147 -9.82 -16.99 -0.26
CA SER A 147 -10.28 -18.33 -0.63
C SER A 147 -10.57 -19.19 0.61
N ASN A 148 -9.65 -19.25 1.57
CA ASN A 148 -9.78 -20.06 2.77
C ASN A 148 -10.91 -19.57 3.68
N SER A 149 -11.13 -18.25 3.76
CA SER A 149 -12.27 -17.69 4.47
C SER A 149 -13.59 -18.18 3.86
N ALA A 150 -13.74 -18.10 2.54
CA ALA A 150 -14.95 -18.56 1.86
C ALA A 150 -15.17 -20.07 2.03
N LEU A 151 -14.11 -20.88 1.89
CA LEU A 151 -14.18 -22.32 2.08
C LEU A 151 -14.55 -22.70 3.53
N GLY A 152 -13.95 -22.05 4.53
CA GLY A 152 -14.28 -22.31 5.94
C GLY A 152 -15.75 -21.99 6.26
N LEU A 153 -16.28 -20.91 5.68
CA LEU A 153 -17.71 -20.59 5.83
C LEU A 153 -18.60 -21.64 5.16
N ALA A 154 -18.24 -22.09 3.95
CA ALA A 154 -19.01 -23.08 3.21
C ALA A 154 -18.99 -24.48 3.86
N SER A 155 -17.87 -24.87 4.48
CA SER A 155 -17.71 -26.17 5.13
C SER A 155 -18.20 -26.19 6.58
N GLY A 156 -18.60 -25.05 7.16
CA GLY A 156 -18.91 -24.93 8.59
C GLY A 156 -17.68 -24.89 9.50
N ASP A 157 -16.47 -24.85 8.94
CA ASP A 157 -15.24 -24.69 9.71
C ASP A 157 -15.07 -23.23 10.14
N THR A 158 -15.61 -22.94 11.33
CA THR A 158 -15.58 -21.61 11.93
C THR A 158 -14.16 -21.14 12.23
N SER A 159 -13.24 -22.06 12.53
CA SER A 159 -11.84 -21.72 12.84
C SER A 159 -11.12 -21.22 11.59
N LEU A 160 -11.21 -21.98 10.49
CA LEU A 160 -10.64 -21.62 9.19
C LEU A 160 -11.23 -20.31 8.67
N PHE A 161 -12.54 -20.13 8.79
CA PHE A 161 -13.22 -18.89 8.43
C PHE A 161 -12.67 -17.70 9.22
N LEU A 162 -12.72 -17.77 10.56
CA LEU A 162 -12.40 -16.63 11.41
C LEU A 162 -10.93 -16.22 11.35
N ILE A 163 -9.99 -17.18 11.30
CA ILE A 163 -8.56 -16.84 11.23
C ILE A 163 -8.23 -16.09 9.93
N ASN A 164 -8.79 -16.54 8.80
CA ASN A 164 -8.54 -15.92 7.51
C ASN A 164 -9.27 -14.59 7.36
N LEU A 165 -10.52 -14.49 7.80
CA LEU A 165 -11.25 -13.23 7.84
C LEU A 165 -10.51 -12.18 8.67
N LYS A 166 -10.03 -12.55 9.86
CA LYS A 166 -9.24 -11.64 10.71
C LYS A 166 -7.93 -11.23 10.04
N CYS A 167 -7.26 -12.11 9.31
CA CYS A 167 -6.07 -11.75 8.53
C CYS A 167 -6.39 -10.71 7.44
N ILE A 168 -7.46 -10.91 6.68
CA ILE A 168 -7.93 -9.97 5.65
C ILE A 168 -8.21 -8.61 6.27
N LEU A 169 -9.04 -8.57 7.31
CA LEU A 169 -9.41 -7.33 8.00
C LEU A 169 -8.19 -6.64 8.60
N SER A 170 -7.23 -7.38 9.17
CA SER A 170 -6.02 -6.80 9.75
C SER A 170 -5.14 -6.15 8.69
N TYR A 171 -4.89 -6.85 7.58
CA TYR A 171 -4.12 -6.30 6.46
C TYR A 171 -4.80 -5.07 5.85
N MET A 172 -6.12 -5.12 5.71
CA MET A 172 -6.94 -4.01 5.20
C MET A 172 -6.89 -2.81 6.15
N THR A 173 -7.01 -3.03 7.47
CA THR A 173 -6.86 -1.99 8.49
C THR A 173 -5.48 -1.35 8.44
N GLY A 174 -4.42 -2.12 8.23
CA GLY A 174 -3.09 -1.56 8.03
C GLY A 174 -3.01 -0.66 6.80
N SER A 175 -3.57 -1.11 5.68
CA SER A 175 -3.65 -0.31 4.45
C SER A 175 -4.47 0.97 4.65
N PHE A 176 -5.57 0.88 5.42
CA PHE A 176 -6.41 2.01 5.81
C PHE A 176 -5.63 3.02 6.66
N ILE A 177 -4.89 2.58 7.69
CA ILE A 177 -4.04 3.46 8.52
C ILE A 177 -3.03 4.20 7.65
N SER A 178 -2.37 3.51 6.71
CA SER A 178 -1.42 4.16 5.81
C SER A 178 -2.08 5.23 4.93
N GLY A 179 -3.28 4.96 4.41
CA GLY A 179 -4.05 5.93 3.61
C GLY A 179 -4.56 7.10 4.44
N PHE A 180 -4.92 6.85 5.71
CA PHE A 180 -5.34 7.89 6.64
C PHE A 180 -4.19 8.82 7.03
N VAL A 181 -3.00 8.26 7.29
CA VAL A 181 -1.78 9.01 7.64
C VAL A 181 -1.23 9.80 6.45
N ASN A 182 -1.41 9.29 5.21
CA ASN A 182 -0.99 9.97 3.98
C ASN A 182 -2.16 10.07 2.99
N ALA A 183 -3.07 11.02 3.22
CA ALA A 183 -4.31 11.15 2.47
C ALA A 183 -4.13 11.58 1.00
N ASN A 184 -3.06 12.32 0.68
CA ASN A 184 -2.83 12.88 -0.65
C ASN A 184 -1.44 12.50 -1.19
N PRO A 185 -1.17 11.19 -1.43
CA PRO A 185 0.13 10.74 -1.90
C PRO A 185 0.36 11.21 -3.34
N LYS A 186 1.56 11.73 -3.61
CA LYS A 186 2.04 11.99 -4.96
C LYS A 186 3.17 11.01 -5.28
N PRO A 187 3.15 10.34 -6.45
CA PRO A 187 4.22 9.43 -6.82
C PRO A 187 5.59 10.12 -6.81
N PHE A 188 6.56 9.47 -6.18
CA PHE A 188 7.95 9.93 -6.00
C PHE A 188 8.12 11.19 -5.14
N GLU A 189 7.09 11.53 -4.34
CA GLU A 189 7.16 12.53 -3.28
C GLU A 189 6.85 11.87 -1.92
N VAL A 190 7.72 12.09 -0.95
CA VAL A 190 7.60 11.55 0.42
C VAL A 190 7.28 12.70 1.36
N ASN A 191 6.13 12.64 2.01
CA ASN A 191 5.89 13.42 3.23
C ASN A 191 6.60 12.71 4.40
N ILE A 192 7.68 13.31 4.90
CA ILE A 192 8.57 12.73 5.93
C ILE A 192 7.78 12.38 7.19
N ALA A 193 6.89 13.27 7.63
CA ALA A 193 6.10 13.09 8.85
C ALA A 193 5.13 11.92 8.70
N SER A 194 4.34 11.89 7.63
CA SER A 194 3.42 10.78 7.35
C SER A 194 4.14 9.45 7.17
N PHE A 195 5.25 9.43 6.42
CA PHE A 195 6.04 8.22 6.19
C PHE A 195 6.63 7.68 7.49
N ARG A 196 7.21 8.55 8.32
CA ARG A 196 7.73 8.22 9.65
C ARG A 196 6.62 7.66 10.54
N THR A 197 5.49 8.34 10.65
CA THR A 197 4.36 7.92 11.48
C THR A 197 3.86 6.53 11.08
N ALA A 198 3.66 6.29 9.77
CA ALA A 198 3.22 4.99 9.28
C ALA A 198 4.20 3.86 9.67
N LEU A 199 5.51 4.08 9.48
CA LEU A 199 6.52 3.09 9.85
C LEU A 199 6.68 2.90 11.37
N MET A 200 6.53 3.95 12.17
CA MET A 200 6.54 3.84 13.63
C MET A 200 5.36 3.00 14.14
N ILE A 201 4.16 3.21 13.59
CA ILE A 201 2.99 2.36 13.90
C ILE A 201 3.28 0.91 13.49
N GLY A 202 3.79 0.67 12.28
CA GLY A 202 4.16 -0.67 11.82
C GLY A 202 5.23 -1.32 12.72
N SER A 203 6.21 -0.55 13.19
CA SER A 203 7.24 -1.01 14.13
C SER A 203 6.64 -1.46 15.46
N MET A 204 5.73 -0.66 16.03
CA MET A 204 5.02 -1.01 17.27
C MET A 204 4.17 -2.27 17.11
N LEU A 205 3.49 -2.42 15.97
CA LEU A 205 2.70 -3.62 15.66
C LEU A 205 3.60 -4.87 15.57
N LEU A 206 4.76 -4.77 14.92
CA LEU A 206 5.72 -5.89 14.82
C LEU A 206 6.37 -6.21 16.18
N TYR A 207 6.64 -5.20 17.01
CA TYR A 207 7.08 -5.42 18.39
C TYR A 207 6.01 -6.19 19.18
N GLY A 208 4.75 -5.74 19.12
CA GLY A 208 3.63 -6.43 19.75
C GLY A 208 3.45 -7.85 19.22
N SER A 209 3.62 -8.06 17.91
CA SER A 209 3.60 -9.37 17.28
C SER A 209 4.68 -10.30 17.85
N SER A 210 5.92 -9.80 18.01
CA SER A 210 7.01 -10.55 18.63
C SER A 210 6.72 -10.96 20.07
N VAL A 211 6.11 -10.08 20.87
CA VAL A 211 5.81 -10.35 22.29
C VAL A 211 4.63 -11.32 22.43
N LEU A 212 3.60 -11.18 21.60
CA LEU A 212 2.37 -11.98 21.71
C LEU A 212 2.44 -13.34 21.02
N SER A 213 3.47 -13.62 20.22
CA SER A 213 3.58 -14.93 19.55
C SER A 213 3.82 -16.09 20.53
N GLU A 214 4.35 -15.80 21.72
CA GLU A 214 4.56 -16.79 22.80
C GLU A 214 3.28 -17.09 23.59
N GLU A 215 2.21 -16.30 23.45
CA GLU A 215 0.98 -16.54 24.21
C GLU A 215 0.20 -17.73 23.62
N GLU A 216 -0.06 -18.75 24.45
CA GLU A 216 -0.62 -20.03 24.02
C GLU A 216 -2.07 -19.92 23.47
N ASP A 217 -2.86 -18.92 23.87
CA ASP A 217 -4.29 -18.92 23.48
C ASP A 217 -4.64 -17.98 22.33
N THR A 218 -3.66 -17.32 21.68
CA THR A 218 -3.99 -16.26 20.71
C THR A 218 -3.17 -16.25 19.42
N ASN A 219 -3.87 -16.21 18.28
CA ASN A 219 -3.28 -15.95 16.95
C ASN A 219 -3.05 -14.46 16.67
N VAL A 220 -3.08 -13.61 17.70
CA VAL A 220 -3.05 -12.15 17.57
C VAL A 220 -1.77 -11.66 16.91
N PHE A 221 -0.64 -12.35 17.13
CA PHE A 221 0.63 -12.00 16.51
C PHE A 221 0.55 -11.95 14.97
N ILE A 222 -0.17 -12.90 14.35
CA ILE A 222 -0.34 -12.96 12.88
C ILE A 222 -1.10 -11.74 12.40
N PHE A 223 -2.14 -11.32 13.13
CA PHE A 223 -2.98 -10.19 12.79
C PHE A 223 -2.19 -8.87 12.88
N LEU A 224 -1.37 -8.70 13.92
CA LEU A 224 -0.47 -7.54 14.04
C LEU A 224 0.57 -7.51 12.91
N ALA A 225 1.17 -8.65 12.58
CA ALA A 225 2.12 -8.78 11.47
C ALA A 225 1.46 -8.50 10.10
N ALA A 226 0.22 -8.96 9.90
CA ALA A 226 -0.56 -8.69 8.69
C ALA A 226 -0.90 -7.19 8.57
N MET A 227 -1.29 -6.56 9.67
CA MET A 227 -1.55 -5.11 9.71
C MET A 227 -0.29 -4.29 9.41
N ALA A 228 0.85 -4.64 10.00
CA ALA A 228 2.13 -3.97 9.71
C ALA A 228 2.52 -4.09 8.22
N ASN A 229 2.38 -5.28 7.64
CA ASN A 229 2.62 -5.49 6.21
C ASN A 229 1.61 -4.71 5.33
N GLY A 230 0.35 -4.60 5.76
CA GLY A 230 -0.67 -3.78 5.09
C GLY A 230 -0.27 -2.31 5.05
N ILE A 231 0.21 -1.76 6.17
CA ILE A 231 0.76 -0.40 6.24
C ILE A 231 1.92 -0.26 5.24
N GLN A 232 2.91 -1.16 5.31
CA GLN A 232 4.12 -1.10 4.47
C GLN A 232 3.80 -1.16 2.98
N ASN A 233 2.92 -2.07 2.57
CA ASN A 233 2.58 -2.23 1.16
C ASN A 233 1.80 -1.03 0.64
N SER A 234 0.83 -0.53 1.40
CA SER A 234 0.07 0.68 1.02
C SER A 234 0.98 1.92 0.94
N LEU A 235 1.87 2.10 1.92
CA LEU A 235 2.84 3.20 1.95
C LEU A 235 3.76 3.16 0.72
N THR A 236 4.39 2.01 0.47
CA THR A 236 5.32 1.85 -0.66
C THR A 236 4.61 1.98 -2.01
N SER A 237 3.40 1.44 -2.17
CA SER A 237 2.66 1.51 -3.43
C SER A 237 2.17 2.91 -3.76
N THR A 238 1.63 3.63 -2.77
CA THR A 238 1.13 4.99 -2.96
C THR A 238 2.26 5.99 -3.21
N THR A 239 3.36 5.90 -2.45
CA THR A 239 4.56 6.74 -2.64
C THR A 239 5.23 6.51 -4.00
N THR A 240 5.11 5.33 -4.60
CA THR A 240 5.83 5.00 -5.85
C THR A 240 4.93 4.88 -7.09
N GLY A 241 3.65 5.25 -6.99
CA GLY A 241 2.69 5.07 -8.08
C GLY A 241 2.59 3.61 -8.55
N ASN A 242 2.58 2.68 -7.59
CA ASN A 242 2.58 1.22 -7.79
C ASN A 242 3.85 0.62 -8.42
N LEU A 243 4.93 1.38 -8.58
CA LEU A 243 6.21 0.83 -9.03
C LEU A 243 6.79 -0.17 -8.02
N VAL A 244 6.57 0.04 -6.72
CA VAL A 244 6.97 -0.86 -5.63
C VAL A 244 5.74 -1.32 -4.86
N ARG A 245 5.49 -2.62 -4.85
CA ARG A 245 4.52 -3.28 -3.95
C ARG A 245 5.27 -4.33 -3.15
N SER A 246 5.45 -4.10 -1.85
CA SER A 246 6.40 -4.88 -1.04
C SER A 246 5.88 -6.25 -0.59
N SER A 247 4.58 -6.51 -0.70
CA SER A 247 3.98 -7.78 -0.26
C SER A 247 2.85 -8.30 -1.17
N HIS A 248 2.38 -7.51 -2.14
CA HIS A 248 1.30 -7.87 -3.06
C HIS A 248 1.79 -8.71 -4.26
N PHE A 249 2.23 -9.94 -3.97
CA PHE A 249 2.89 -10.78 -4.97
C PHE A 249 1.97 -11.39 -6.02
N SER A 250 0.68 -11.61 -5.73
CA SER A 250 -0.29 -12.03 -6.76
C SER A 250 -0.32 -11.04 -7.93
N GLY A 251 -0.30 -9.73 -7.65
CA GLY A 251 -0.25 -8.71 -8.69
C GLY A 251 1.11 -8.62 -9.39
N ILE A 252 2.21 -8.74 -8.65
CA ILE A 252 3.57 -8.76 -9.23
C ILE A 252 3.73 -9.95 -10.19
N THR A 253 3.25 -11.13 -9.82
CA THR A 253 3.30 -12.34 -10.68
C THR A 253 2.56 -12.13 -11.99
N SER A 254 1.34 -11.58 -11.95
CA SER A 254 0.57 -11.27 -13.15
C SER A 254 1.25 -10.24 -14.06
N ASP A 255 1.85 -9.20 -13.47
CA ASP A 255 2.56 -8.17 -14.23
C ASP A 255 3.86 -8.71 -14.86
N ILE A 256 4.63 -9.54 -14.14
CA ILE A 256 5.81 -10.22 -14.69
C ILE A 256 5.42 -11.05 -15.91
N GLY A 257 4.39 -11.89 -15.80
CA GLY A 257 3.91 -12.72 -16.90
C GLY A 257 3.47 -11.87 -18.11
N THR A 258 2.69 -10.82 -17.84
CA THR A 258 2.18 -9.90 -18.88
C THR A 258 3.33 -9.18 -19.60
N TYR A 259 4.26 -8.57 -18.87
CA TYR A 259 5.36 -7.80 -19.46
C TYR A 259 6.39 -8.69 -20.15
N THR A 260 6.60 -9.91 -19.66
CA THR A 260 7.44 -10.90 -20.35
C THR A 260 6.79 -11.32 -21.67
N GLY A 261 5.48 -11.59 -21.69
CA GLY A 261 4.73 -11.87 -22.91
C GLY A 261 4.76 -10.72 -23.92
N GLN A 262 4.62 -9.48 -23.45
CA GLN A 262 4.77 -8.28 -24.29
C GLN A 262 6.17 -8.16 -24.88
N ALA A 263 7.21 -8.42 -24.09
CA ALA A 263 8.60 -8.39 -24.53
C ALA A 263 8.87 -9.44 -25.61
N PHE A 264 8.32 -10.65 -25.49
CA PHE A 264 8.40 -11.68 -26.54
C PHE A 264 7.74 -11.26 -27.86
N ARG A 265 6.79 -10.33 -27.82
CA ARG A 265 6.16 -9.72 -29.01
C ARG A 265 6.85 -8.43 -29.47
N GLY A 266 8.02 -8.10 -28.93
CA GLY A 266 8.81 -6.92 -29.28
C GLY A 266 8.37 -5.62 -28.58
N ASN A 267 7.36 -5.65 -27.71
CA ASN A 267 6.98 -4.48 -26.93
C ASN A 267 7.81 -4.39 -25.63
N LEU A 268 8.78 -3.48 -25.62
CA LEU A 268 9.70 -3.25 -24.49
C LEU A 268 9.33 -2.04 -23.62
N GLU A 269 8.13 -1.46 -23.77
CA GLU A 269 7.70 -0.27 -23.03
C GLU A 269 7.80 -0.47 -21.50
N ASN A 270 7.40 -1.65 -21.02
CA ASN A 270 7.42 -1.98 -19.58
C ASN A 270 8.71 -2.69 -19.12
N TRP A 271 9.76 -2.75 -19.95
CA TRP A 271 10.98 -3.52 -19.64
C TRP A 271 11.66 -3.10 -18.33
N LYS A 272 11.67 -1.80 -18.03
CA LYS A 272 12.22 -1.28 -16.77
C LYS A 272 11.38 -1.72 -15.56
N LYS A 273 10.04 -1.72 -15.67
CA LYS A 273 9.14 -2.19 -14.60
C LYS A 273 9.28 -3.69 -14.38
N LEU A 274 9.39 -4.47 -15.47
CA LEU A 274 9.63 -5.91 -15.40
C LEU A 274 10.87 -6.23 -14.57
N ARG A 275 11.99 -5.54 -14.81
CA ARG A 275 13.22 -5.71 -14.00
C ARG A 275 12.98 -5.43 -12.52
N VAL A 276 12.27 -4.34 -12.20
CA VAL A 276 11.93 -4.00 -10.80
C VAL A 276 11.08 -5.10 -10.17
N PHE A 277 10.03 -5.56 -10.85
CA PHE A 277 9.14 -6.60 -10.34
C PHE A 277 9.85 -7.93 -10.12
N MET A 278 10.75 -8.33 -11.02
CA MET A 278 11.61 -9.51 -10.83
C MET A 278 12.53 -9.35 -9.62
N THR A 279 13.15 -8.18 -9.43
CA THR A 279 13.99 -7.90 -8.26
C THR A 279 13.19 -7.98 -6.95
N LEU A 280 11.98 -7.40 -6.91
CA LEU A 280 11.11 -7.47 -5.73
C LEU A 280 10.69 -8.91 -5.43
N ALA A 281 10.35 -9.69 -6.46
CA ALA A 281 9.99 -11.11 -6.35
C ALA A 281 11.13 -11.97 -5.82
N ALA A 282 12.33 -11.81 -6.39
CA ALA A 282 13.51 -12.51 -5.91
C ALA A 282 13.83 -12.15 -4.45
N SER A 283 13.69 -10.87 -4.09
CA SER A 283 13.93 -10.39 -2.73
C SER A 283 12.93 -10.97 -1.72
N PHE A 284 11.63 -10.91 -2.00
CA PHE A 284 10.62 -11.50 -1.12
C PHE A 284 10.79 -13.00 -0.95
N TRP A 285 11.04 -13.73 -2.06
CA TRP A 285 11.29 -15.17 -2.02
C TRP A 285 12.52 -15.50 -1.17
N THR A 286 13.62 -14.75 -1.35
CA THR A 286 14.83 -14.89 -0.54
C THR A 286 14.55 -14.63 0.94
N GLY A 287 13.71 -13.64 1.24
CA GLY A 287 13.28 -13.35 2.61
C GLY A 287 12.56 -14.53 3.25
N GLY A 288 11.61 -15.14 2.54
CA GLY A 288 10.91 -16.34 3.01
C GLY A 288 11.82 -17.56 3.13
N TYR A 289 12.82 -17.70 2.25
CA TYR A 289 13.82 -18.76 2.37
C TYR A 289 14.66 -18.60 3.65
N ILE A 290 15.21 -17.40 3.89
CA ILE A 290 16.05 -17.11 5.06
C ILE A 290 15.22 -17.17 6.36
N SER A 291 13.94 -16.82 6.30
CA SER A 291 13.05 -16.76 7.48
C SER A 291 13.00 -18.08 8.24
N TYR A 292 13.06 -19.21 7.56
CA TYR A 292 12.99 -20.52 8.19
C TYR A 292 14.19 -20.76 9.12
N SER A 293 15.40 -20.52 8.62
CA SER A 293 16.63 -20.61 9.43
C SER A 293 16.63 -19.58 10.56
N LEU A 294 16.13 -18.36 10.31
CA LEU A 294 16.00 -17.34 11.35
C LEU A 294 15.01 -17.78 12.45
N ALA A 295 13.86 -18.34 12.07
CA ALA A 295 12.86 -18.82 13.02
C ALA A 295 13.38 -19.97 13.88
N MET A 296 14.15 -20.91 13.30
CA MET A 296 14.77 -21.99 14.07
C MET A 296 15.77 -21.50 15.12
N ASN A 297 16.59 -20.50 14.77
CA ASN A 297 17.67 -20.03 15.65
C ASN A 297 17.23 -18.94 16.63
N TYR A 298 16.26 -18.09 16.24
CA TYR A 298 15.87 -16.90 16.98
C TYR A 298 14.40 -16.86 17.39
N GLY A 299 13.57 -17.79 16.92
CA GLY A 299 12.15 -17.89 17.27
C GLY A 299 11.37 -16.62 16.94
N ASN A 300 10.60 -16.13 17.90
CA ASN A 300 9.80 -14.91 17.78
C ASN A 300 10.64 -13.62 17.60
N LYS A 301 11.90 -13.60 18.05
CA LYS A 301 12.77 -12.41 17.97
C LYS A 301 13.03 -11.96 16.53
N VAL A 302 12.76 -12.82 15.54
CA VAL A 302 12.83 -12.42 14.13
C VAL A 302 11.84 -11.28 13.82
N LEU A 303 10.66 -11.27 14.45
CA LEU A 303 9.69 -10.19 14.33
C LEU A 303 10.18 -8.89 14.98
N LEU A 304 10.95 -8.99 16.06
CA LEU A 304 11.64 -7.84 16.67
C LEU A 304 12.69 -7.25 15.71
N PHE A 305 13.44 -8.07 14.97
CA PHE A 305 14.36 -7.56 13.95
C PHE A 305 13.62 -6.77 12.86
N SER A 306 12.47 -7.26 12.41
CA SER A 306 11.61 -6.53 11.47
C SER A 306 11.06 -5.22 12.06
N SER A 307 10.71 -5.22 13.35
CA SER A 307 10.28 -4.01 14.07
C SER A 307 11.39 -2.95 14.12
N ILE A 308 12.63 -3.35 14.42
CA ILE A 308 13.80 -2.47 14.44
C ILE A 308 14.07 -1.91 13.04
N LEU A 309 13.97 -2.74 11.99
CA LEU A 309 14.15 -2.28 10.61
C LEU A 309 13.15 -1.17 10.24
N TYR A 310 11.88 -1.30 10.64
CA TYR A 310 10.88 -0.24 10.43
C TYR A 310 11.23 1.04 11.17
N LEU A 311 11.65 0.92 12.43
CA LEU A 311 12.04 2.05 13.26
C LEU A 311 13.24 2.79 12.65
N LEU A 312 14.29 2.06 12.24
CA LEU A 312 15.46 2.65 11.61
C LEU A 312 15.10 3.38 10.32
N LEU A 313 14.26 2.79 9.47
CA LEU A 313 13.81 3.46 8.25
C LEU A 313 12.99 4.72 8.55
N ALA A 314 12.15 4.70 9.60
CA ALA A 314 11.38 5.87 10.04
C ALA A 314 12.28 7.02 10.52
N LEU A 315 13.40 6.71 11.16
CA LEU A 315 14.37 7.70 11.64
C LEU A 315 15.22 8.26 10.49
N VAL A 316 15.67 7.41 9.57
CA VAL A 316 16.58 7.78 8.46
C VAL A 316 15.87 8.56 7.35
N ILE A 317 14.56 8.39 7.12
CA ILE A 317 13.88 9.07 6.00
C ILE A 317 13.95 10.61 6.07
N GLY A 318 14.24 11.20 7.24
CA GLY A 318 14.44 12.65 7.40
C GLY A 318 15.87 13.14 7.11
N SER A 319 16.86 12.24 7.03
CA SER A 319 18.26 12.56 6.75
C SER A 319 18.67 12.33 5.29
N VAL A 320 17.78 11.80 4.45
CA VAL A 320 17.96 11.58 3.00
C VAL A 320 17.37 12.73 2.20
#